data_AF-A0A836V4U8-F1
#
_entry.id   AF-A0A836V4U8-F1
#
_cell.length_a   1.000
_cell.length_b   1.000
_cell.length_c   1.000
_cell.angle_alpha   90.00
_cell.angle_beta   90.00
_cell.angle_gamma   90.00
#
_symmetry.space_group_name_H-M   'P 1'
#
loop_
_entity.id
_entity.type
_entity.pdbx_description
1 polymer ?
#
loop_
_entity_poly.entity_id
_entity_poly.type
_entity_poly.pdbx_seq_one_letter_code
_entity_poly.pdbx_strand_id
1 'polypeptide(L)'
;MSSIIEVQDLSKYYGKHLVYEKLNFDVKEGEFLSIIGPSGCGKTTLLKILGGLIEHSSGNISINGQPVKNALKARKLGFVFQ
;
A
#
# COMPACT_ATOMS: atom_id res chain seq x y z
N MET A 1 18.59 -9.50 -0.20
CA MET A 1 17.65 -8.84 0.73
C MET A 1 16.26 -9.07 0.18
N SER A 2 15.35 -9.63 0.98
CA SER A 2 13.96 -9.87 0.59
C SER A 2 13.11 -8.62 0.83
N SER A 3 12.21 -8.32 -0.11
CA SER A 3 11.22 -7.26 0.06
C SER A 3 10.07 -7.76 0.97
N ILE A 4 9.70 -6.95 1.96
CA ILE A 4 8.62 -7.24 2.92
C ILE A 4 7.30 -6.60 2.49
N ILE A 5 7.35 -5.59 1.62
CA ILE A 5 6.19 -5.00 0.95
C ILE A 5 6.52 -4.95 -0.53
N GLU A 6 5.63 -5.47 -1.36
CA GLU A 6 5.72 -5.33 -2.81
C GLU A 6 4.40 -4.80 -3.34
N VAL A 7 4.48 -3.74 -4.14
CA VAL A 7 3.35 -3.10 -4.80
C VAL A 7 3.59 -3.15 -6.30
N GLN A 8 2.69 -3.82 -7.02
CA GLN A 8 2.80 -4.03 -8.46
C GLN A 8 1.56 -3.53 -9.18
N ASP A 9 1.77 -2.62 -10.14
CA ASP A 9 0.74 -2.01 -10.99
C ASP A 9 -0.50 -1.50 -10.22
N LEU A 10 -0.28 -0.99 -9.01
CA LEU A 10 -1.34 -0.54 -8.13
C LEU A 10 -2.05 0.66 -8.73
N SER A 11 -3.36 0.53 -8.96
CA SER A 11 -4.19 1.64 -9.40
C SER A 11 -5.37 1.84 -8.47
N LYS A 12 -5.76 3.11 -8.29
CA LYS A 12 -6.90 3.49 -7.45
C LYS A 12 -7.71 4.59 -8.11
N TYR A 13 -9.00 4.33 -8.22
CA TYR A 13 -9.99 5.31 -8.64
C TYR A 13 -11.01 5.54 -7.51
N TYR A 14 -11.49 6.78 -7.41
CA TYR A 14 -12.72 7.14 -6.72
C TYR A 14 -13.71 7.68 -7.76
N GLY A 15 -14.64 6.84 -8.20
CA GLY A 15 -15.48 7.14 -9.38
C GLY A 15 -14.59 7.34 -10.61
N LYS A 16 -14.63 8.54 -11.21
CA LYS A 16 -13.79 8.91 -12.37
C LYS A 16 -12.45 9.53 -11.98
N HIS A 17 -12.22 9.82 -10.70
CA HIS A 17 -11.00 10.46 -10.24
C HIS A 17 -9.88 9.42 -10.05
N LEU A 18 -8.82 9.55 -10.83
CA LEU A 18 -7.61 8.74 -10.76
C LEU A 18 -6.71 9.25 -9.62
N VAL A 19 -6.36 8.35 -8.69
CA VAL A 19 -5.40 8.64 -7.60
C VAL A 19 -4.01 8.10 -7.96
N TYR A 20 -3.94 6.85 -8.41
CA TYR A 20 -2.72 6.20 -8.89
C TYR A 20 -3.00 5.45 -10.17
N GLU A 21 -2.05 5.51 -11.10
CA GLU A 21 -2.00 4.68 -12.30
C GLU A 21 -0.73 3.85 -12.26
N LYS A 22 -0.87 2.53 -12.12
CA LYS A 22 0.23 1.56 -12.14
C LYS A 22 1.43 1.94 -11.25
N LEU A 23 1.15 2.27 -10.00
CA LEU A 23 2.20 2.53 -9.01
C LEU A 23 2.96 1.23 -8.70
N ASN A 24 4.29 1.29 -8.77
CA ASN A 24 5.20 0.18 -8.54
C ASN A 24 6.28 0.59 -7.55
N PHE A 25 6.44 -0.15 -6.45
CA PHE A 25 7.56 -0.01 -5.52
C PHE A 25 7.66 -1.23 -4.60
N ASP A 26 8.80 -1.38 -3.95
CA ASP A 26 9.01 -2.36 -2.90
C ASP A 26 9.66 -1.72 -1.66
N VAL A 27 9.53 -2.39 -0.52
CA VAL A 27 10.19 -2.01 0.74
C VAL A 27 10.90 -3.23 1.28
N LYS A 28 12.19 -3.08 1.55
CA LYS A 28 13.04 -4.15 2.08
C LYS A 28 12.87 -4.32 3.58
N GLU A 29 13.22 -5.49 4.07
CA GLU A 29 13.27 -5.73 5.51
C GLU A 29 14.20 -4.72 6.21
N GLY A 30 13.69 -4.06 7.25
CA GLY A 30 14.41 -3.02 7.99
C GLY A 30 14.47 -1.65 7.31
N GLU A 31 13.88 -1.49 6.12
CA GLU A 31 13.84 -0.21 5.41
C GLU A 31 12.80 0.74 6.00
N PHE A 32 13.15 2.02 6.10
CA PHE A 32 12.23 3.09 6.47
C PHE A 32 11.79 3.85 5.22
N LEU A 33 10.55 3.64 4.79
CA LEU A 33 9.94 4.36 3.67
C LEU A 33 9.14 5.58 4.18
N SER A 34 9.35 6.74 3.57
CA SER A 34 8.52 7.94 3.78
C SER A 34 7.74 8.31 2.52
N ILE A 35 6.46 8.65 2.68
CA ILE A 35 5.59 9.10 1.59
C ILE A 35 5.37 10.61 1.75
N ILE A 36 5.92 11.40 0.82
CA ILE A 36 5.87 12.86 0.84
C ILE A 36 5.13 13.42 -0.37
N GLY A 37 4.52 14.60 -0.21
CA GLY A 37 3.83 15.29 -1.30
C GLY A 37 2.70 16.21 -0.81
N PRO A 38 2.09 17.03 -1.69
CA PRO A 38 1.03 17.97 -1.34
C PRO A 38 -0.22 17.31 -0.75
N SER A 39 -1.07 18.08 -0.06
CA SER A 39 -2.39 17.61 0.35
C SER A 39 -3.21 17.15 -0.86
N GLY A 40 -3.95 16.04 -0.71
CA GLY A 40 -4.75 15.46 -1.78
C GLY A 40 -4.02 14.56 -2.77
N CYS A 41 -2.67 14.45 -2.73
CA CYS A 41 -1.93 13.56 -3.67
C CYS A 41 -2.06 12.05 -3.38
N GLY A 42 -2.91 11.67 -2.44
CA GLY A 42 -3.21 10.26 -2.15
C GLY A 42 -2.45 9.63 -0.99
N LYS A 43 -1.44 10.25 -0.35
CA LYS A 43 -0.64 9.59 0.73
C LYS A 43 -1.45 8.74 1.72
N THR A 44 -2.51 9.31 2.30
CA THR A 44 -3.42 8.61 3.21
C THR A 44 -4.17 7.45 2.54
N THR A 45 -4.53 7.59 1.26
CA THR A 45 -5.11 6.50 0.45
C THR A 45 -4.11 5.34 0.32
N LEU A 46 -2.84 5.59 -0.03
CA LEU A 46 -1.83 4.53 -0.12
C LEU A 46 -1.64 3.83 1.22
N LEU A 47 -1.46 4.58 2.31
CA LEU A 47 -1.33 3.99 3.65
C LEU A 47 -2.54 3.13 4.03
N LYS A 48 -3.77 3.64 3.81
CA LYS A 48 -4.99 2.86 4.10
C LYS A 48 -5.11 1.62 3.23
N ILE A 49 -4.68 1.64 1.98
CA ILE A 49 -4.62 0.46 1.11
C ILE A 49 -3.63 -0.58 1.66
N LEU A 50 -2.41 -0.15 2.00
CA LEU A 50 -1.37 -1.04 2.54
C LEU A 50 -1.79 -1.64 3.89
N GLY A 51 -2.48 -0.87 4.73
CA GLY A 51 -3.10 -1.33 5.97
C GLY A 51 -4.38 -2.15 5.78
N GLY A 52 -4.80 -2.39 4.54
CA GLY A 52 -6.03 -3.11 4.17
C GLY A 52 -7.33 -2.51 4.71
N LEU A 53 -7.32 -1.21 5.02
CA LEU A 53 -8.49 -0.46 5.49
C LEU A 53 -9.41 -0.04 4.34
N ILE A 54 -8.88 0.04 3.12
CA ILE A 54 -9.65 0.29 1.90
C ILE A 54 -9.11 -0.57 0.75
N GLU A 55 -9.96 -0.91 -0.20
CA GLU A 55 -9.55 -1.68 -1.39
C GLU A 55 -8.95 -0.77 -2.48
N HIS A 56 -8.00 -1.33 -3.23
CA HIS A 56 -7.50 -0.74 -4.48
C HIS A 56 -8.38 -1.15 -5.66
N SER A 57 -8.22 -0.49 -6.81
CA SER A 57 -9.03 -0.78 -8.01
C SER A 57 -8.42 -1.90 -8.85
N SER A 58 -7.10 -1.97 -8.95
CA SER A 58 -6.37 -3.03 -9.66
C SER A 58 -4.93 -3.09 -9.18
N GLY A 59 -4.17 -4.07 -9.69
CA GLY A 59 -2.80 -4.36 -9.26
C GLY A 59 -2.76 -5.32 -8.08
N ASN A 60 -1.55 -5.59 -7.60
CA ASN A 60 -1.29 -6.55 -6.53
C ASN A 60 -0.44 -5.92 -5.43
N ILE A 61 -0.70 -6.33 -4.20
CA ILE A 61 0.10 -5.95 -3.03
C ILE A 61 0.39 -7.21 -2.21
N SER A 62 1.67 -7.45 -1.93
CA SER A 62 2.14 -8.51 -1.05
C SER A 62 2.83 -7.91 0.18
N ILE A 63 2.61 -8.53 1.33
CA ILE A 63 3.25 -8.22 2.61
C ILE A 63 3.84 -9.53 3.13
N ASN A 64 5.17 -9.60 3.27
CA ASN A 64 5.91 -10.83 3.55
C ASN A 64 5.52 -11.98 2.60
N GLY A 65 5.39 -11.68 1.30
CA GLY A 65 5.01 -12.66 0.28
C GLY A 65 3.54 -13.15 0.37
N GLN A 66 2.70 -12.52 1.19
CA GLN A 66 1.29 -12.86 1.35
C GLN A 66 0.38 -11.71 0.91
N PRO A 67 -0.82 -11.98 0.37
CA PRO A 67 -1.80 -10.92 0.14
C PRO A 67 -2.10 -10.13 1.42
N VAL A 68 -2.37 -8.83 1.29
CA VAL A 68 -2.62 -7.92 2.44
C VAL A 68 -3.63 -8.49 3.44
N LYS A 69 -4.74 -9.07 2.95
CA LYS A 69 -5.79 -9.70 3.79
C LYS A 69 -5.24 -10.81 4.69
N ASN A 70 -4.28 -11.59 4.22
CA ASN A 70 -3.66 -12.67 5.00
C ASN A 70 -2.64 -12.11 6.01
N ALA A 71 -1.85 -11.12 5.62
CA ALA A 71 -0.89 -10.48 6.50
C ALA A 71 -1.56 -9.78 7.70
N LEU A 72 -2.75 -9.20 7.49
CA LEU A 72 -3.59 -8.65 8.55
C LEU A 72 -4.04 -9.73 9.55
N LYS A 73 -4.53 -10.87 9.08
CA LYS A 73 -4.93 -11.99 9.96
C LYS A 73 -3.77 -12.53 10.79
N ALA A 74 -2.57 -12.53 10.22
CA ALA A 74 -1.34 -12.94 10.90
C ALA A 74 -0.79 -11.90 11.88
N ARG A 75 -1.46 -10.74 12.06
CA ARG A 75 -1.03 -9.62 12.92
C ARG A 75 0.39 -9.14 12.60
N LYS A 76 0.77 -9.15 11.32
CA LYS A 76 2.08 -8.70 10.83
C LYS A 76 2.13 -7.21 10.46
N LEU A 77 1.00 -6.50 10.60
CA LEU A 77 0.86 -5.08 10.31
C LEU A 77 0.33 -4.35 11.54
N GLY A 78 0.99 -3.25 11.90
CA GLY A 78 0.49 -2.25 12.84
C GLY A 78 0.12 -0.98 12.07
N PHE A 79 -0.96 -0.32 12.47
CA PHE A 79 -1.38 0.94 11.89
C PHE A 79 -1.60 1.95 13.01
N VAL A 80 -0.94 3.10 12.93
CA VAL A 80 -1.11 4.21 13.86
C VAL A 80 -1.77 5.34 13.10
N PHE A 81 -2.88 5.83 13.64
CA PHE A 81 -3.63 6.93 13.04
C PHE A 81 -3.04 8.27 13.50
N GLN A 82 -3.22 9.29 12.65
CA GLN A 82 -3.02 10.68 13.05
C GLN A 82 -3.99 11.07 14.16
#